data_AF-A0A7Y3CKB6-F1
#
_entry.id   AF-A0A7Y3CKB6-F1
#
_cell.length_a   1.000
_cell.length_b   1.000
_cell.length_c   1.000
_cell.angle_alpha   90.00
_cell.angle_beta   90.00
_cell.angle_gamma   90.00
#
_symmetry.space_group_name_H-M   'P 1'
#
loop_
_entity.id
_entity.type
_entity.pdbx_description
1 polymer ?
#
loop_
_entity_poly.entity_id
_entity_poly.type
_entity_poly.pdbx_seq_one_letter_code
_entity_poly.pdbx_strand_id
1 'polypeptide(L)'
;MERNCHAGTQLSSGLSLNILTDDELKEIHHGTLKVLNETGVFVEDKNALDCFEKGGAIVDRDTKNVKIPPSMVEGAISSAPSRVVLHGRDPKHDIVLEGTRVHFTNFSEGVMVNDPYTGENRPPVKQDLIDSARVIDYLPEIDFCEKALGAHDVNNETVPLHNAEAYLTNTSKHCAFGPGNGKFLNKIIKMGEAIAGGVKEFKKRRLVSFTTCPVSPLKLISDCCEIIMEAAKNNVVCNILSMAMAGGTSPVTLAGTLVTHNAEVLSGITLAQLTRKGTPVIYGSSTTAMDLKLASASVGTPECAVISGAVARLARYYALPSYVAGQ
;
A
#
# COMPACT_ATOMS: atom_id res chain seq x y z
N MET A 1 -17.84 -17.20 17.01
CA MET A 1 -17.93 -16.01 16.13
C MET A 1 -18.66 -14.94 16.91
N GLU A 2 -17.93 -14.13 17.67
CA GLU A 2 -18.54 -12.97 18.35
C GLU A 2 -19.04 -12.01 17.27
N ARG A 3 -20.34 -11.70 17.32
CA ARG A 3 -20.95 -10.72 16.42
C ARG A 3 -20.37 -9.36 16.80
N ASN A 4 -19.51 -8.79 15.95
CA ASN A 4 -19.01 -7.43 16.15
C ASN A 4 -20.00 -6.40 15.57
N CYS A 5 -20.11 -5.28 16.28
CA CYS A 5 -21.12 -4.24 16.09
C CYS A 5 -21.04 -3.55 14.71
N HIS A 6 -22.21 -3.08 14.28
CA HIS A 6 -22.62 -2.68 12.94
C HIS A 6 -21.96 -1.40 12.37
N ALA A 7 -22.12 -1.24 11.05
CA ALA A 7 -21.99 0.04 10.35
C ALA A 7 -22.80 1.15 11.06
N GLY A 8 -22.21 2.34 11.23
CA GLY A 8 -22.82 3.48 11.93
C GLY A 8 -22.33 3.71 13.37
N THR A 9 -21.50 2.83 13.92
CA THR A 9 -20.94 3.01 15.27
C THR A 9 -19.61 3.77 15.22
N GLN A 10 -19.56 5.02 15.67
CA GLN A 10 -18.30 5.73 15.88
C GLN A 10 -17.71 5.35 17.24
N LEU A 11 -16.72 4.46 17.25
CA LEU A 11 -16.03 4.04 18.46
C LEU A 11 -14.64 4.69 18.50
N SER A 12 -14.48 5.70 19.35
CA SER A 12 -13.16 6.27 19.66
C SER A 12 -12.31 5.30 20.48
N SER A 13 -12.94 4.45 21.31
CA SER A 13 -12.32 3.53 22.28
C SER A 13 -11.19 4.13 23.15
N GLY A 14 -11.03 5.46 23.14
CA GLY A 14 -9.87 6.20 23.64
C GLY A 14 -9.81 7.61 23.04
N LEU A 15 -8.61 8.11 22.76
CA LEU A 15 -8.36 9.44 22.18
C LEU A 15 -8.61 9.47 20.67
N SER A 16 -9.34 10.48 20.19
CA SER A 16 -9.47 10.78 18.76
C SER A 16 -8.69 12.04 18.41
N LEU A 17 -7.78 11.95 17.45
CA LEU A 17 -7.10 13.09 16.87
C LEU A 17 -7.78 13.45 15.55
N ASN A 18 -8.38 14.65 15.50
CA ASN A 18 -9.02 15.15 14.29
C ASN A 18 -8.17 16.23 13.62
N ILE A 19 -7.36 15.83 12.64
CA ILE A 19 -6.45 16.74 11.91
C ILE A 19 -7.20 17.59 10.87
N LEU A 20 -8.31 17.11 10.32
CA LEU A 20 -9.09 17.78 9.29
C LEU A 20 -10.58 17.73 9.63
N THR A 21 -11.26 18.86 9.50
CA THR A 21 -12.72 18.96 9.50
C THR A 21 -13.32 18.27 8.27
N ASP A 22 -14.63 18.01 8.30
CA ASP A 22 -15.31 17.37 7.18
C ASP A 22 -15.35 18.26 5.92
N ASP A 23 -15.35 19.58 6.08
CA ASP A 23 -15.28 20.50 4.94
C ASP A 23 -13.87 20.55 4.35
N GLU A 24 -12.81 20.53 5.18
CA GLU A 24 -11.44 20.41 4.69
C GLU A 24 -11.19 19.07 3.97
N LEU A 25 -11.82 17.98 4.41
CA LEU A 25 -11.77 16.70 3.69
C LEU A 25 -12.38 16.81 2.29
N LYS A 26 -13.52 17.52 2.16
CA LYS A 26 -14.16 17.77 0.84
C LYS A 26 -13.27 18.64 -0.03
N GLU A 27 -12.63 19.67 0.52
CA GLU A 27 -11.72 20.54 -0.25
C GLU A 27 -10.53 19.74 -0.82
N ILE A 28 -9.90 18.88 -0.01
CA ILE A 28 -8.84 18.00 -0.49
C ILE A 28 -9.38 17.04 -1.55
N HIS A 29 -10.55 16.44 -1.32
CA HIS A 29 -11.17 15.53 -2.29
C HIS A 29 -11.48 16.21 -3.62
N HIS A 30 -12.16 17.36 -3.62
CA HIS A 30 -12.46 18.14 -4.82
C HIS A 30 -11.20 18.60 -5.55
N GLY A 31 -10.18 19.05 -4.81
CA GLY A 31 -8.87 19.37 -5.36
C GLY A 31 -8.24 18.17 -6.09
N THR A 32 -8.31 16.98 -5.49
CA THR A 32 -7.85 15.74 -6.10
C THR A 32 -8.64 15.38 -7.37
N LEU A 33 -9.97 15.44 -7.33
CA LEU A 33 -10.81 15.17 -8.51
C LEU A 33 -10.48 16.13 -9.65
N LYS A 34 -10.24 17.41 -9.34
CA LYS A 34 -9.81 18.41 -10.31
C LYS A 34 -8.47 18.05 -10.94
N VAL A 35 -7.47 17.68 -10.13
CA VAL A 35 -6.14 17.25 -10.63
C VAL A 35 -6.28 16.04 -11.55
N LEU A 36 -7.02 15.01 -11.13
CA LEU A 36 -7.21 13.79 -11.93
C LEU A 36 -7.95 14.05 -13.24
N ASN A 37 -8.94 14.95 -13.23
CA ASN A 37 -9.77 15.24 -14.41
C ASN A 37 -9.12 16.25 -15.38
N GLU A 38 -8.43 17.27 -14.88
CA GLU A 38 -7.88 18.35 -15.72
C GLU A 38 -6.41 18.13 -16.08
N THR A 39 -5.58 17.75 -15.10
CA THR A 39 -4.14 17.49 -15.28
C THR A 39 -3.90 16.07 -15.78
N GLY A 40 -4.48 15.08 -15.10
CA GLY A 40 -4.29 13.66 -15.37
C GLY A 40 -3.08 13.06 -14.66
N VAL A 41 -2.85 11.78 -14.93
CA VAL A 41 -1.78 10.95 -14.38
C VAL A 41 -1.04 10.29 -15.55
N PHE A 42 0.28 10.28 -15.51
CA PHE A 42 1.08 9.55 -16.49
C PHE A 42 0.97 8.05 -16.21
N VAL A 43 0.56 7.25 -17.19
CA VAL A 43 0.38 5.80 -17.05
C VAL A 43 1.25 5.07 -18.07
N GLU A 44 2.31 4.42 -17.60
CA GLU A 44 3.33 3.88 -18.49
C GLU A 44 2.91 2.59 -19.21
N ASP A 45 2.16 1.72 -18.51
CA ASP A 45 1.75 0.40 -18.96
C ASP A 45 0.59 0.45 -19.96
N LYS A 46 0.72 -0.32 -21.04
CA LYS A 46 -0.26 -0.34 -22.13
C LYS A 46 -1.58 -0.97 -21.71
N ASN A 47 -1.56 -2.03 -20.89
CA ASN A 47 -2.79 -2.68 -20.45
C ASN A 47 -3.56 -1.80 -19.45
N ALA A 48 -2.84 -1.03 -18.61
CA ALA A 48 -3.45 -0.04 -17.73
C ALA A 48 -4.09 1.10 -18.53
N LEU A 49 -3.41 1.63 -19.56
CA LEU A 49 -4.02 2.59 -20.50
C LEU A 49 -5.31 2.03 -21.11
N ASP A 50 -5.30 0.78 -21.57
CA ASP A 50 -6.49 0.12 -22.11
C ASP A 50 -7.61 -0.03 -21.07
N CYS A 51 -7.28 -0.33 -19.81
CA CYS A 51 -8.25 -0.42 -18.73
C CYS A 51 -8.92 0.93 -18.45
N PHE A 52 -8.12 2.00 -18.38
CA PHE A 52 -8.64 3.35 -18.18
C PHE A 52 -9.51 3.82 -19.35
N GLU A 53 -9.08 3.62 -20.59
CA GLU A 53 -9.84 3.99 -21.79
C GLU A 53 -11.19 3.23 -21.84
N LYS A 54 -11.19 1.91 -21.59
CA LYS A 54 -12.42 1.11 -21.51
C LYS A 54 -13.32 1.52 -20.36
N GLY A 55 -12.74 2.02 -19.27
CA GLY A 55 -13.48 2.59 -18.14
C GLY A 55 -14.18 3.91 -18.47
N GLY A 56 -13.76 4.60 -19.54
CA GLY A 56 -14.27 5.92 -19.94
C GLY A 56 -13.36 7.09 -19.58
N ALA A 57 -12.09 6.85 -19.24
CA ALA A 57 -11.11 7.91 -19.05
C ALA A 57 -10.63 8.46 -20.40
N ILE A 58 -10.19 9.72 -20.42
CA ILE A 58 -9.60 10.32 -21.63
C ILE A 58 -8.12 9.97 -21.62
N VAL A 59 -7.69 9.17 -22.60
CA VAL A 59 -6.32 8.67 -22.70
C VAL A 59 -5.64 9.28 -23.91
N ASP A 60 -4.54 10.02 -23.67
CA ASP A 60 -3.59 10.38 -24.69
C ASP A 60 -2.47 9.33 -24.71
N ARG A 61 -2.44 8.50 -25.76
CA ARG A 61 -1.49 7.39 -25.87
C ARG A 61 -0.08 7.82 -26.27
N ASP A 62 0.08 9.00 -26.87
CA ASP A 62 1.38 9.53 -27.30
C ASP A 62 2.13 10.09 -26.09
N THR A 63 1.44 10.87 -25.25
CA THR A 63 1.99 11.41 -23.99
C THR A 63 1.84 10.44 -22.82
N LYS A 64 1.06 9.37 -23.00
CA LYS A 64 0.63 8.42 -21.96
C LYS A 64 -0.07 9.08 -20.77
N ASN A 65 -0.74 10.21 -21.01
CA ASN A 65 -1.48 10.91 -19.97
C ASN A 65 -2.93 10.41 -19.92
N VAL A 66 -3.41 10.12 -18.70
CA VAL A 66 -4.78 9.66 -18.45
C VAL A 66 -5.50 10.69 -17.58
N LYS A 67 -6.57 11.28 -18.11
CA LYS A 67 -7.48 12.13 -17.36
C LYS A 67 -8.66 11.31 -16.88
N ILE A 68 -8.84 11.22 -15.57
CA ILE A 68 -9.80 10.34 -14.91
C ILE A 68 -11.01 11.18 -14.45
N PRO A 69 -12.22 10.94 -15.00
CA PRO A 69 -13.41 11.67 -14.61
C PRO A 69 -13.78 11.45 -13.13
N PRO A 70 -14.36 12.45 -12.44
CA PRO A 70 -14.71 12.33 -11.03
C PRO A 70 -15.61 11.14 -10.68
N SER A 71 -16.64 10.90 -11.51
CA SER A 71 -17.57 9.79 -11.32
C SER A 71 -16.91 8.41 -11.40
N MET A 72 -15.81 8.29 -12.15
CA MET A 72 -15.01 7.06 -12.21
C MET A 72 -14.26 6.82 -10.90
N VAL A 73 -13.65 7.87 -10.35
CA VAL A 73 -12.91 7.82 -9.09
C VAL A 73 -13.85 7.48 -7.93
N GLU A 74 -14.99 8.18 -7.83
CA GLU A 74 -16.02 7.93 -6.83
C GLU A 74 -16.65 6.53 -6.97
N GLY A 75 -16.86 6.08 -8.22
CA GLY A 75 -17.29 4.73 -8.53
C GLY A 75 -16.31 3.65 -8.07
N ALA A 76 -15.01 3.90 -8.20
CA ALA A 76 -13.97 3.01 -7.70
C ALA A 76 -13.91 2.99 -6.17
N ILE A 77 -13.95 4.16 -5.52
CA ILE A 77 -13.99 4.25 -4.05
C ILE A 77 -15.16 3.44 -3.50
N SER A 78 -16.37 3.66 -4.04
CA SER A 78 -17.58 2.98 -3.58
C SER A 78 -17.62 1.47 -3.87
N SER A 79 -16.86 0.99 -4.87
CA SER A 79 -16.80 -0.44 -5.17
C SER A 79 -15.75 -1.20 -4.37
N ALA A 80 -14.75 -0.53 -3.84
CA ALA A 80 -13.72 -1.14 -3.01
C ALA A 80 -14.31 -1.55 -1.64
N PRO A 81 -13.96 -2.74 -1.11
CA PRO A 81 -14.53 -3.22 0.13
C PRO A 81 -14.01 -2.43 1.33
N SER A 82 -14.92 -1.97 2.19
CA SER A 82 -14.59 -1.26 3.44
C SER A 82 -14.02 -2.14 4.55
N ARG A 83 -14.06 -3.46 4.34
CA ARG A 83 -13.57 -4.48 5.27
C ARG A 83 -12.65 -5.43 4.51
N VAL A 84 -11.39 -5.49 4.95
CA VAL A 84 -10.36 -6.38 4.39
C VAL A 84 -9.86 -7.30 5.50
N VAL A 85 -9.64 -8.57 5.18
CA VAL A 85 -9.05 -9.54 6.12
C VAL A 85 -7.71 -9.96 5.57
N LEU A 86 -6.65 -9.80 6.35
CA LEU A 86 -5.35 -10.39 6.03
C LEU A 86 -5.23 -11.70 6.81
N HIS A 87 -5.04 -12.80 6.10
CA HIS A 87 -5.02 -14.12 6.71
C HIS A 87 -3.60 -14.53 7.07
N GLY A 88 -3.39 -14.93 8.33
CA GLY A 88 -2.19 -15.66 8.73
C GLY A 88 -2.22 -17.09 8.24
N ARG A 89 -1.05 -17.74 8.21
CA ARG A 89 -0.95 -19.19 7.99
C ARG A 89 -1.68 -19.93 9.11
N ASP A 90 -1.48 -19.48 10.35
CA ASP A 90 -2.31 -19.88 11.50
C ASP A 90 -3.51 -18.91 11.63
N PRO A 91 -4.76 -19.39 11.67
CA PRO A 91 -5.95 -18.55 11.85
C PRO A 91 -5.94 -17.61 13.06
N LYS A 92 -5.14 -17.89 14.10
CA LYS A 92 -5.00 -16.97 15.24
C LYS A 92 -4.34 -15.63 14.86
N HIS A 93 -3.64 -15.58 13.72
CA HIS A 93 -2.98 -14.39 13.18
C HIS A 93 -3.80 -13.71 12.07
N ASP A 94 -5.11 -14.00 11.98
CA ASP A 94 -5.99 -13.26 11.08
C ASP A 94 -6.27 -11.86 11.61
N ILE A 95 -6.02 -10.86 10.76
CA ILE A 95 -6.31 -9.46 11.09
C ILE A 95 -7.45 -8.93 10.25
N VAL A 96 -8.33 -8.18 10.89
CA VAL A 96 -9.46 -7.51 10.23
C VAL A 96 -9.17 -6.02 10.17
N LEU A 97 -9.01 -5.51 8.96
CA LEU A 97 -8.87 -4.10 8.64
C LEU A 97 -10.26 -3.53 8.40
N GLU A 98 -10.81 -2.88 9.43
CA GLU A 98 -12.17 -2.33 9.42
C GLU A 98 -12.34 -1.28 10.53
N GLY A 99 -13.06 -0.21 10.21
CA GLY A 99 -13.49 0.79 11.18
C GLY A 99 -12.31 1.48 11.88
N THR A 100 -12.24 1.35 13.20
CA THR A 100 -11.22 1.98 14.06
C THR A 100 -10.17 1.01 14.58
N ARG A 101 -10.12 -0.23 14.04
CA ARG A 101 -9.09 -1.20 14.39
C ARG A 101 -7.72 -0.72 13.91
N VAL A 102 -6.74 -0.80 14.78
CA VAL A 102 -5.34 -0.48 14.49
C VAL A 102 -4.54 -1.78 14.66
N HIS A 103 -3.64 -2.01 13.71
CA HIS A 103 -2.70 -3.12 13.70
C HIS A 103 -1.31 -2.57 13.43
N PHE A 104 -0.28 -3.20 13.98
CA PHE A 104 1.11 -2.81 13.85
C PHE A 104 1.88 -3.82 13.00
N THR A 105 2.86 -3.30 12.27
CA THR A 105 3.81 -4.10 11.49
C THR A 105 5.21 -3.49 11.60
N ASN A 106 6.22 -4.25 11.21
CA ASN A 106 7.58 -3.75 11.04
C ASN A 106 7.70 -2.84 9.80
N PHE A 107 8.77 -2.03 9.77
CA PHE A 107 9.16 -1.31 8.56
C PHE A 107 9.61 -2.28 7.45
N SER A 108 9.47 -1.88 6.18
CA SER A 108 9.78 -2.69 4.99
C SER A 108 10.98 -2.13 4.20
N GLU A 109 11.60 -2.95 3.36
CA GLU A 109 12.56 -2.50 2.32
C GLU A 109 13.88 -1.87 2.82
N GLY A 110 14.36 -2.26 4.00
CA GLY A 110 15.69 -1.85 4.47
C GLY A 110 16.82 -2.38 3.56
N VAL A 111 17.70 -1.47 3.14
CA VAL A 111 18.85 -1.75 2.25
C VAL A 111 20.18 -1.93 2.99
N MET A 112 20.19 -1.65 4.29
CA MET A 112 21.32 -1.80 5.21
C MET A 112 20.80 -2.41 6.51
N VAL A 113 21.63 -3.17 7.19
CA VAL A 113 21.38 -3.64 8.56
C VAL A 113 22.43 -3.04 9.48
N ASN A 114 22.00 -2.55 10.63
CA ASN A 114 22.89 -2.30 11.76
C ASN A 114 23.03 -3.62 12.51
N ASP A 115 24.21 -4.24 12.44
CA ASP A 115 24.42 -5.56 13.04
C ASP A 115 24.27 -5.45 14.57
N PRO A 116 23.34 -6.20 15.20
CA PRO A 116 23.05 -6.04 16.63
C PRO A 116 24.18 -6.53 17.53
N TYR A 117 25.18 -7.26 16.99
CA TYR A 117 26.31 -7.78 17.76
C TYR A 117 27.56 -6.91 17.59
N THR A 118 27.80 -6.36 16.41
CA THR A 118 29.01 -5.54 16.13
C THR A 118 28.73 -4.04 16.09
N GLY A 119 27.49 -3.63 15.84
CA GLY A 119 27.08 -2.24 15.61
C GLY A 119 27.45 -1.72 14.21
N GLU A 120 28.06 -2.55 13.35
CA GLU A 120 28.46 -2.15 12.01
C GLU A 120 27.26 -2.07 11.07
N ASN A 121 27.27 -1.06 10.19
CA ASN A 121 26.31 -0.96 9.09
C ASN A 121 26.82 -1.77 7.90
N ARG A 122 26.11 -2.82 7.53
CA ARG A 122 26.46 -3.70 6.40
C ARG A 122 25.27 -3.96 5.47
N PRO A 123 25.51 -4.33 4.21
CA PRO A 123 24.46 -4.85 3.35
C PRO A 123 23.78 -6.09 3.98
N PRO A 124 22.45 -6.18 3.91
CA PRO A 124 21.72 -7.34 4.40
C PRO A 124 21.92 -8.55 3.48
N VAL A 125 21.96 -9.73 4.10
CA VAL A 125 22.01 -11.03 3.44
C VAL A 125 20.69 -11.79 3.68
N LYS A 126 20.42 -12.85 2.92
CA LYS A 126 19.17 -13.63 3.06
C LYS A 126 18.95 -14.16 4.48
N GLN A 127 20.04 -14.45 5.20
CA GLN A 127 19.97 -14.87 6.59
C GLN A 127 19.36 -13.78 7.50
N ASP A 128 19.67 -12.49 7.27
CA ASP A 128 19.07 -11.39 8.05
C ASP A 128 17.55 -11.31 7.86
N LEU A 129 17.04 -11.66 6.66
CA LEU A 129 15.61 -11.73 6.38
C LEU A 129 14.94 -12.91 7.11
N ILE A 130 15.63 -14.04 7.23
CA ILE A 130 15.15 -15.21 7.98
C ILE A 130 15.06 -14.86 9.47
N ASP A 131 16.11 -14.22 9.99
CA ASP A 131 16.17 -13.87 11.41
C ASP A 131 15.18 -12.75 11.75
N SER A 132 15.00 -11.75 10.88
CA SER A 132 13.95 -10.74 11.07
C SER A 132 12.55 -11.35 11.05
N ALA A 133 12.26 -12.30 10.14
CA ALA A 133 10.98 -13.00 10.09
C ALA A 133 10.67 -13.73 11.41
N ARG A 134 11.69 -14.35 12.02
CA ARG A 134 11.54 -15.07 13.31
C ARG A 134 11.30 -14.11 14.46
N VAL A 135 12.01 -12.97 14.50
CA VAL A 135 11.77 -11.92 15.49
C VAL A 135 10.34 -11.38 15.35
N ILE A 136 9.92 -11.08 14.13
CA ILE A 136 8.55 -10.63 13.83
C ILE A 136 7.54 -11.67 14.27
N ASP A 137 7.74 -12.96 13.98
CA ASP A 137 6.82 -14.04 14.38
C ASP A 137 6.69 -14.13 15.91
N TYR A 138 7.80 -13.98 16.64
CA TYR A 138 7.85 -14.08 18.10
C TYR A 138 7.12 -12.93 18.81
N LEU A 139 7.21 -11.70 18.30
CA LEU A 139 6.67 -10.51 18.96
C LEU A 139 5.14 -10.45 18.87
N PRO A 140 4.38 -10.52 19.97
CA PRO A 140 2.92 -10.45 19.92
C PRO A 140 2.38 -9.07 19.51
N GLU A 141 3.18 -8.01 19.64
CA GLU A 141 2.81 -6.62 19.28
C GLU A 141 2.90 -6.34 17.78
N ILE A 142 3.46 -7.25 16.98
CA ILE A 142 3.57 -7.12 15.53
C ILE A 142 2.53 -8.04 14.88
N ASP A 143 1.46 -7.49 14.33
CA ASP A 143 0.29 -8.26 13.90
C ASP A 143 0.49 -9.00 12.57
N PHE A 144 1.27 -8.43 11.67
CA PHE A 144 1.65 -9.04 10.39
C PHE A 144 3.09 -8.69 10.01
N CYS A 145 3.61 -9.39 9.01
CA CYS A 145 5.00 -9.32 8.61
C CYS A 145 5.14 -8.60 7.26
N GLU A 146 5.73 -7.42 7.29
CA GLU A 146 6.26 -6.78 6.08
C GLU A 146 7.67 -7.33 5.78
N LYS A 147 8.04 -7.35 4.50
CA LYS A 147 9.41 -7.69 4.08
C LYS A 147 10.41 -6.63 4.55
N ALA A 148 10.99 -6.84 5.74
CA ALA A 148 11.82 -5.86 6.43
C ALA A 148 13.08 -5.41 5.68
N LEU A 149 13.69 -6.31 4.92
CA LEU A 149 14.99 -6.12 4.27
C LEU A 149 14.97 -6.66 2.84
N GLY A 150 15.94 -6.27 2.00
CA GLY A 150 16.19 -6.89 0.69
C GLY A 150 17.55 -7.58 0.65
N ALA A 151 17.63 -8.88 0.37
CA ALA A 151 18.89 -9.62 0.38
C ALA A 151 19.85 -9.17 -0.75
N HIS A 152 21.13 -8.96 -0.45
CA HIS A 152 22.16 -8.57 -1.43
C HIS A 152 23.12 -9.71 -1.80
N ASP A 153 23.00 -10.88 -1.17
CA ASP A 153 23.83 -12.08 -1.39
C ASP A 153 23.18 -13.12 -2.33
N VAL A 154 22.12 -12.72 -3.03
CA VAL A 154 21.37 -13.58 -3.97
C VAL A 154 21.32 -12.92 -5.36
N ASN A 155 20.88 -13.67 -6.38
CA ASN A 155 20.77 -13.11 -7.73
C ASN A 155 19.70 -12.01 -7.80
N ASN A 156 20.11 -10.80 -8.18
CA ASN A 156 19.28 -9.61 -8.34
C ASN A 156 18.04 -9.83 -9.23
N GLU A 157 18.15 -10.67 -10.27
CA GLU A 157 17.00 -10.97 -11.16
C GLU A 157 15.91 -11.79 -10.47
N THR A 158 16.19 -12.36 -9.30
CA THR A 158 15.27 -13.25 -8.57
C THR A 158 15.12 -12.88 -7.10
N VAL A 159 15.74 -11.78 -6.67
CA VAL A 159 15.76 -11.36 -5.26
C VAL A 159 14.35 -11.26 -4.64
N PRO A 160 13.27 -10.82 -5.33
CA PRO A 160 11.94 -10.80 -4.72
C PRO A 160 11.45 -12.19 -4.29
N LEU A 161 11.85 -13.24 -5.02
CA LEU A 161 11.47 -14.63 -4.73
C LEU A 161 12.29 -15.19 -3.56
N HIS A 162 13.59 -14.90 -3.50
CA HIS A 162 14.42 -15.27 -2.36
C HIS A 162 13.94 -14.60 -1.08
N ASN A 163 13.56 -13.33 -1.15
CA ASN A 163 13.01 -12.60 -0.02
C ASN A 163 11.66 -13.20 0.41
N ALA A 164 10.74 -13.44 -0.55
CA ALA A 164 9.44 -14.03 -0.24
C ALA A 164 9.58 -15.41 0.43
N GLU A 165 10.45 -16.27 -0.09
CA GLU A 165 10.75 -17.58 0.52
C GLU A 165 11.26 -17.43 1.96
N ALA A 166 12.19 -16.49 2.23
CA ALA A 166 12.75 -16.28 3.56
C ALA A 166 11.66 -15.98 4.61
N TYR A 167 10.71 -15.09 4.29
CA TYR A 167 9.61 -14.76 5.20
C TYR A 167 8.54 -15.87 5.26
N LEU A 168 8.06 -16.34 4.10
CA LEU A 168 6.97 -17.32 4.04
C LEU A 168 7.28 -18.67 4.72
N THR A 169 8.57 -19.01 4.82
CA THR A 169 9.01 -20.23 5.51
C THR A 169 9.30 -20.03 7.01
N ASN A 170 9.43 -18.79 7.49
CA ASN A 170 9.88 -18.48 8.86
C ASN A 170 8.89 -17.68 9.71
N THR A 171 7.72 -17.32 9.20
CA THR A 171 6.61 -16.80 10.02
C THR A 171 5.28 -17.52 9.73
N SER A 172 4.39 -17.52 10.71
CA SER A 172 3.01 -17.97 10.62
C SER A 172 1.99 -16.83 10.47
N LYS A 173 2.44 -15.57 10.57
CA LYS A 173 1.63 -14.36 10.38
C LYS A 173 1.37 -14.10 8.89
N HIS A 174 0.48 -13.16 8.59
CA HIS A 174 0.28 -12.70 7.21
C HIS A 174 1.55 -12.02 6.69
N CYS A 175 1.90 -12.20 5.41
CA CYS A 175 3.08 -11.57 4.81
C CYS A 175 2.71 -10.55 3.73
N ALA A 176 3.28 -9.35 3.82
CA ALA A 176 3.15 -8.30 2.81
C ALA A 176 4.49 -8.10 2.08
N PHE A 177 4.42 -7.94 0.75
CA PHE A 177 5.60 -7.85 -0.11
C PHE A 177 5.49 -6.71 -1.13
N GLY A 178 6.60 -6.00 -1.35
CA GLY A 178 6.88 -5.34 -2.63
C GLY A 178 7.39 -6.39 -3.63
N PRO A 179 6.59 -6.83 -4.62
CA PRO A 179 6.99 -7.95 -5.47
C PRO A 179 7.96 -7.54 -6.59
N GLY A 180 8.23 -6.24 -6.76
CA GLY A 180 8.98 -5.69 -7.89
C GLY A 180 8.12 -5.51 -9.14
N ASN A 181 7.38 -6.54 -9.58
CA ASN A 181 6.49 -6.45 -10.75
C ASN A 181 5.36 -7.52 -10.71
N GLY A 182 4.47 -7.51 -11.70
CA GLY A 182 3.33 -8.44 -11.77
C GLY A 182 3.75 -9.89 -12.00
N LYS A 183 4.88 -10.12 -12.69
CA LYS A 183 5.44 -11.47 -12.90
C LYS A 183 5.87 -12.11 -11.58
N PHE A 184 6.60 -11.39 -10.74
CA PHE A 184 7.02 -11.88 -9.44
C PHE A 184 5.87 -11.99 -8.46
N LEU A 185 4.89 -11.07 -8.50
CA LEU A 185 3.65 -11.17 -7.73
C LEU A 185 2.99 -12.53 -7.95
N ASN A 186 2.77 -12.92 -9.21
CA ASN A 186 2.16 -14.21 -9.54
C ASN A 186 3.00 -15.41 -9.08
N LYS A 187 4.33 -15.29 -9.07
CA LYS A 187 5.22 -16.34 -8.54
C LYS A 187 5.14 -16.44 -7.01
N ILE A 188 5.05 -15.31 -6.30
CA ILE A 188 4.86 -15.28 -4.84
C ILE A 188 3.49 -15.87 -4.48
N ILE A 189 2.45 -15.59 -5.26
CA ILE A 189 1.15 -16.27 -5.11
C ILE A 189 1.31 -17.78 -5.21
N LYS A 190 2.05 -18.31 -6.19
CA LYS A 190 2.30 -19.76 -6.31
C LYS A 190 3.01 -20.34 -5.08
N MET A 191 3.92 -19.59 -4.45
CA MET A 191 4.52 -20.00 -3.18
C MET A 191 3.46 -20.07 -2.07
N GLY A 192 2.61 -19.05 -1.96
CA GLY A 192 1.48 -19.03 -1.03
C GLY A 192 0.47 -20.17 -1.26
N GLU A 193 0.20 -20.51 -2.53
CA GLU A 193 -0.64 -21.64 -2.91
C GLU A 193 -0.04 -22.97 -2.46
N ALA A 194 1.26 -23.18 -2.66
CA ALA A 194 1.94 -24.38 -2.20
C ALA A 194 1.85 -24.52 -0.66
N ILE A 195 2.07 -23.42 0.07
CA ILE A 195 1.99 -23.40 1.54
C ILE A 195 0.57 -23.65 2.05
N ALA A 196 -0.43 -23.09 1.39
CA ALA A 196 -1.84 -23.28 1.78
C ALA A 196 -2.38 -24.69 1.49
N GLY A 197 -1.64 -25.54 0.76
CA GLY A 197 -2.11 -26.85 0.33
C GLY A 197 -2.87 -26.84 -1.00
N GLY A 198 -2.63 -25.81 -1.83
CA GLY A 198 -3.15 -25.67 -3.19
C GLY A 198 -4.03 -24.44 -3.42
N VAL A 199 -4.33 -24.17 -4.70
CA VAL A 199 -5.10 -23.00 -5.17
C VAL A 199 -6.44 -22.84 -4.45
N LYS A 200 -7.15 -23.96 -4.20
CA LYS A 200 -8.48 -23.94 -3.56
C LYS A 200 -8.40 -23.43 -2.13
N GLU A 201 -7.40 -23.86 -1.37
CA GLU A 201 -7.22 -23.47 0.03
C GLU A 201 -6.68 -22.04 0.13
N PHE A 202 -5.74 -21.66 -0.74
CA PHE A 202 -5.27 -20.27 -0.85
C PHE A 202 -6.40 -19.29 -1.15
N LYS A 203 -7.35 -19.65 -2.02
CA LYS A 203 -8.52 -18.79 -2.32
C LYS A 203 -9.43 -18.58 -1.12
N LYS A 204 -9.43 -19.48 -0.13
CA LYS A 204 -10.17 -19.29 1.14
C LYS A 204 -9.38 -18.40 2.10
N ARG A 205 -8.05 -18.54 2.12
CA ARG A 205 -7.14 -17.86 3.05
C ARG A 205 -5.91 -17.36 2.30
N ARG A 206 -6.00 -16.15 1.76
CA ARG A 206 -4.88 -15.52 1.03
C ARG A 206 -3.84 -15.07 2.03
N LEU A 207 -2.74 -15.82 2.08
CA LEU A 207 -1.67 -15.65 3.07
C LEU A 207 -0.74 -14.46 2.78
N VAL A 208 -0.93 -13.80 1.63
CA VAL A 208 -0.09 -12.71 1.17
C VAL A 208 -0.90 -11.51 0.69
N SER A 209 -0.33 -10.32 0.91
CA SER A 209 -0.72 -9.06 0.29
C SER A 209 0.48 -8.45 -0.43
N PHE A 210 0.19 -7.48 -1.29
CA PHE A 210 1.22 -6.80 -2.07
C PHE A 210 1.15 -5.30 -1.88
N THR A 211 2.31 -4.66 -1.86
CA THR A 211 2.43 -3.20 -1.76
C THR A 211 3.08 -2.68 -3.02
N THR A 212 2.55 -1.56 -3.53
CA THR A 212 3.20 -0.84 -4.63
C THR A 212 2.97 0.66 -4.52
N CYS A 213 3.88 1.41 -5.13
CA CYS A 213 3.91 2.86 -5.02
C CYS A 213 3.83 3.50 -6.40
N PRO A 214 2.90 4.43 -6.63
CA PRO A 214 3.04 5.42 -7.70
C PRO A 214 4.35 6.21 -7.53
N VAL A 215 4.87 6.71 -8.64
CA VAL A 215 6.05 7.60 -8.65
C VAL A 215 5.57 9.04 -8.66
N SER A 216 5.86 9.77 -7.59
CA SER A 216 5.46 11.17 -7.50
C SER A 216 6.35 12.09 -8.34
N PRO A 217 5.79 13.15 -8.96
CA PRO A 217 4.36 13.48 -8.98
C PRO A 217 3.59 12.73 -10.08
N LEU A 218 2.44 12.14 -9.71
CA LEU A 218 1.37 11.69 -10.62
C LEU A 218 1.80 10.72 -11.73
N LYS A 219 2.56 9.66 -11.39
CA LYS A 219 2.92 8.60 -12.35
C LYS A 219 2.59 7.20 -11.85
N LEU A 220 1.90 6.43 -12.66
CA LEU A 220 1.78 4.98 -12.55
C LEU A 220 2.75 4.33 -13.53
N ILE A 221 3.94 3.98 -13.04
CA ILE A 221 4.94 3.25 -13.84
C ILE A 221 4.49 1.82 -14.13
N SER A 222 5.16 1.15 -15.07
CA SER A 222 4.73 -0.16 -15.56
C SER A 222 4.64 -1.21 -14.46
N ASP A 223 5.68 -1.32 -13.63
CA ASP A 223 5.71 -2.25 -12.49
C ASP A 223 4.55 -2.01 -11.51
N CYS A 224 4.26 -0.74 -11.21
CA CYS A 224 3.14 -0.35 -10.34
C CYS A 224 1.79 -0.77 -10.93
N CYS A 225 1.57 -0.50 -12.22
CA CYS A 225 0.36 -0.90 -12.93
C CYS A 225 0.19 -2.43 -12.94
N GLU A 226 1.25 -3.16 -13.27
CA GLU A 226 1.24 -4.61 -13.29
C GLU A 226 0.89 -5.21 -11.93
N ILE A 227 1.49 -4.70 -10.85
CA ILE A 227 1.21 -5.16 -9.48
C ILE A 227 -0.26 -4.94 -9.13
N ILE A 228 -0.80 -3.75 -9.39
CA ILE A 228 -2.21 -3.42 -9.12
C ILE A 228 -3.13 -4.37 -9.88
N MET A 229 -2.91 -4.52 -11.18
CA MET A 229 -3.77 -5.34 -12.03
C MET A 229 -3.68 -6.83 -11.69
N GLU A 230 -2.48 -7.36 -11.45
CA GLU A 230 -2.31 -8.78 -11.11
C GLU A 230 -2.82 -9.08 -9.70
N ALA A 231 -2.66 -8.17 -8.74
CA ALA A 231 -3.30 -8.29 -7.43
C ALA A 231 -4.83 -8.35 -7.57
N ALA A 232 -5.40 -7.44 -8.38
CA ALA A 232 -6.83 -7.39 -8.65
C ALA A 232 -7.34 -8.68 -9.29
N LYS A 233 -6.69 -9.19 -10.34
CA LYS A 233 -7.06 -10.45 -11.02
C LYS A 233 -7.07 -11.65 -10.07
N ASN A 234 -6.12 -11.70 -9.13
CA ASN A 234 -6.01 -12.77 -8.14
C ASN A 234 -6.88 -12.54 -6.87
N ASN A 235 -7.54 -11.38 -6.76
CA ASN A 235 -8.30 -10.95 -5.60
C ASN A 235 -7.49 -10.99 -4.30
N VAL A 236 -6.19 -10.71 -4.39
CA VAL A 236 -5.29 -10.51 -3.24
C VAL A 236 -5.25 -9.02 -2.90
N VAL A 237 -4.95 -8.70 -1.64
CA VAL A 237 -4.96 -7.32 -1.17
C VAL A 237 -3.78 -6.56 -1.78
N CYS A 238 -4.05 -5.36 -2.31
CA CYS A 238 -3.02 -4.45 -2.78
C CYS A 238 -3.03 -3.16 -1.94
N ASN A 239 -1.94 -2.90 -1.22
CA ASN A 239 -1.68 -1.61 -0.59
C ASN A 239 -1.10 -0.65 -1.64
N ILE A 240 -1.88 0.36 -1.99
CA ILE A 240 -1.51 1.38 -2.96
C ILE A 240 -1.07 2.60 -2.17
N LEU A 241 0.24 2.85 -2.18
CA LEU A 241 0.87 3.75 -1.24
C LEU A 241 1.59 4.89 -1.97
N SER A 242 1.25 6.14 -1.67
CA SER A 242 1.99 7.29 -2.19
C SER A 242 3.09 7.74 -1.21
N MET A 243 4.23 8.12 -1.79
CA MET A 243 5.42 8.63 -1.10
C MET A 243 5.77 10.04 -1.57
N ALA A 244 4.74 10.87 -1.75
CA ALA A 244 4.94 12.26 -2.12
C ALA A 244 5.77 12.99 -1.05
N MET A 245 6.70 13.83 -1.50
CA MET A 245 7.60 14.56 -0.64
C MET A 245 7.29 16.04 -0.73
N ALA A 246 6.78 16.65 0.34
CA ALA A 246 6.47 18.07 0.39
C ALA A 246 7.76 18.88 0.15
N GLY A 247 7.73 19.74 -0.85
CA GLY A 247 8.89 20.54 -1.27
C GLY A 247 9.91 19.81 -2.15
N GLY A 248 9.67 18.53 -2.46
CA GLY A 248 10.49 17.73 -3.37
C GLY A 248 9.70 17.25 -4.58
N THR A 249 8.96 16.16 -4.42
CA THR A 249 8.16 15.51 -5.47
C THR A 249 6.68 15.91 -5.45
N SER A 250 6.33 16.88 -4.63
CA SER A 250 5.00 17.49 -4.52
C SER A 250 5.14 18.96 -4.07
N PRO A 251 4.06 19.77 -4.09
CA PRO A 251 4.10 21.13 -3.59
C PRO A 251 4.67 21.22 -2.16
N VAL A 252 5.23 22.37 -1.77
CA VAL A 252 5.79 22.55 -0.41
C VAL A 252 4.71 22.63 0.67
N THR A 253 3.49 23.01 0.30
CA THR A 253 2.36 23.12 1.23
C THR A 253 1.77 21.73 1.51
N LEU A 254 1.52 21.41 2.78
CA LEU A 254 0.97 20.10 3.17
C LEU A 254 -0.38 19.78 2.52
N ALA A 255 -1.26 20.78 2.34
CA ALA A 255 -2.54 20.58 1.65
C ALA A 255 -2.33 20.21 0.16
N GLY A 256 -1.42 20.91 -0.53
CA GLY A 256 -1.05 20.57 -1.91
C GLY A 256 -0.42 19.18 -2.02
N THR A 257 0.45 18.81 -1.08
CA THR A 257 1.01 17.45 -0.96
C THR A 257 -0.09 16.41 -0.76
N LEU A 258 -1.07 16.66 0.11
CA LEU A 258 -2.20 15.76 0.34
C LEU A 258 -3.05 15.59 -0.93
N VAL A 259 -3.26 16.65 -1.71
CA VAL A 259 -3.98 16.56 -3.00
C VAL A 259 -3.21 15.68 -3.99
N THR A 260 -1.88 15.85 -4.12
CA THR A 260 -1.02 15.01 -4.98
C THR A 260 -1.03 13.55 -4.51
N HIS A 261 -0.80 13.33 -3.22
CA HIS A 261 -0.84 12.01 -2.58
C HIS A 261 -2.17 11.30 -2.88
N ASN A 262 -3.28 11.99 -2.63
CA ASN A 262 -4.61 11.43 -2.79
C ASN A 262 -4.91 11.15 -4.28
N ALA A 263 -4.46 11.99 -5.21
CA ALA A 263 -4.58 11.74 -6.64
C ALA A 263 -3.82 10.46 -7.06
N GLU A 264 -2.60 10.29 -6.57
CA GLU A 264 -1.80 9.09 -6.86
C GLU A 264 -2.47 7.81 -6.35
N VAL A 265 -2.88 7.79 -5.07
CA VAL A 265 -3.52 6.61 -4.47
C VAL A 265 -4.88 6.32 -5.13
N LEU A 266 -5.72 7.33 -5.33
CA LEU A 266 -7.04 7.14 -5.96
C LEU A 266 -6.94 6.75 -7.44
N SER A 267 -5.91 7.18 -8.17
CA SER A 267 -5.67 6.70 -9.53
C SER A 267 -5.33 5.20 -9.56
N GLY A 268 -4.50 4.73 -8.62
CA GLY A 268 -4.19 3.31 -8.47
C GLY A 268 -5.40 2.49 -8.02
N ILE A 269 -6.19 2.99 -7.06
CA ILE A 269 -7.43 2.33 -6.64
C ILE A 269 -8.41 2.24 -7.81
N THR A 270 -8.52 3.30 -8.62
CA THR A 270 -9.34 3.29 -9.83
C THR A 270 -8.89 2.20 -10.79
N LEU A 271 -7.59 2.07 -11.05
CA LEU A 271 -7.05 0.98 -11.88
C LEU A 271 -7.40 -0.41 -11.30
N ALA A 272 -7.28 -0.59 -9.98
CA ALA A 272 -7.62 -1.86 -9.33
C ALA A 272 -9.10 -2.23 -9.54
N GLN A 273 -10.01 -1.28 -9.36
CA GLN A 273 -11.45 -1.50 -9.48
C GLN A 273 -11.93 -1.63 -10.92
N LEU A 274 -11.28 -0.95 -11.87
CA LEU A 274 -11.48 -1.18 -13.31
C LEU A 274 -11.02 -2.57 -13.73
N THR A 275 -9.92 -3.07 -13.15
CA THR A 275 -9.42 -4.42 -13.43
C THR A 275 -10.34 -5.50 -12.87
N ARG A 276 -10.76 -5.34 -11.60
CA ARG A 276 -11.73 -6.23 -10.97
C ARG A 276 -12.50 -5.51 -9.88
N LYS A 277 -13.74 -5.14 -10.18
CA LYS A 277 -14.67 -4.52 -9.24
C LYS A 277 -14.80 -5.33 -7.95
N GLY A 278 -14.65 -4.68 -6.80
CA GLY A 278 -14.73 -5.31 -5.49
C GLY A 278 -13.43 -5.98 -5.03
N THR A 279 -12.31 -5.79 -5.74
CA THR A 279 -11.01 -6.27 -5.24
C THR A 279 -10.57 -5.49 -4.00
N PRO A 280 -9.99 -6.13 -2.98
CA PRO A 280 -9.54 -5.44 -1.78
C PRO A 280 -8.30 -4.59 -2.03
N VAL A 281 -8.33 -3.37 -1.53
CA VAL A 281 -7.22 -2.39 -1.58
C VAL A 281 -7.03 -1.74 -0.21
N ILE A 282 -5.83 -1.22 0.03
CA ILE A 282 -5.52 -0.39 1.20
C ILE A 282 -5.05 0.99 0.69
N TYR A 283 -5.57 2.05 1.29
CA TYR A 283 -5.20 3.44 1.03
C TYR A 283 -3.93 3.78 1.83
N GLY A 284 -2.78 3.76 1.17
CA GLY A 284 -1.47 3.82 1.82
C GLY A 284 -0.76 5.16 1.73
N SER A 285 0.02 5.49 2.75
CA SER A 285 0.92 6.64 2.77
C SER A 285 2.27 6.33 3.43
N SER A 286 3.34 6.78 2.78
CA SER A 286 4.61 7.13 3.44
C SER A 286 5.05 8.53 3.00
N THR A 287 4.07 9.39 2.72
CA THR A 287 4.26 10.77 2.30
C THR A 287 4.82 11.60 3.46
N THR A 288 5.83 12.40 3.17
CA THR A 288 6.54 13.20 4.18
C THR A 288 7.04 14.53 3.61
N ALA A 289 7.82 15.30 4.37
CA ALA A 289 8.52 16.49 3.91
C ALA A 289 10.00 16.21 3.57
N MET A 290 10.54 16.99 2.63
CA MET A 290 11.97 17.03 2.33
C MET A 290 12.69 17.84 3.40
N ASP A 291 13.78 17.29 3.95
CA ASP A 291 14.76 18.11 4.66
C ASP A 291 15.52 18.95 3.64
N LEU A 292 15.27 20.26 3.62
CA LEU A 292 15.88 21.16 2.63
C LEU A 292 17.39 21.34 2.82
N LYS A 293 17.93 21.04 4.00
CA LYS A 293 19.37 21.15 4.28
C LYS A 293 20.12 19.91 3.80
N LEU A 294 19.55 18.73 4.03
CA LEU A 294 20.18 17.45 3.68
C LEU A 294 19.71 16.88 2.34
N ALA A 295 18.67 17.48 1.75
CA ALA A 295 17.97 16.99 0.57
C ALA A 295 17.50 15.53 0.71
N SER A 296 17.07 15.16 1.93
CA SER A 296 16.65 13.79 2.27
C SER A 296 15.16 13.73 2.60
N ALA A 297 14.56 12.55 2.38
CA ALA A 297 13.22 12.25 2.87
C ALA A 297 13.26 11.97 4.38
N SER A 298 12.52 12.74 5.17
CA SER A 298 12.60 12.68 6.63
C SER A 298 11.27 12.19 7.21
N VAL A 299 11.23 10.95 7.71
CA VAL A 299 9.98 10.31 8.19
C VAL A 299 9.64 10.59 9.67
N GLY A 300 10.58 11.09 10.46
CA GLY A 300 10.39 11.49 11.86
C GLY A 300 9.97 12.95 12.08
N THR A 301 9.35 13.58 11.08
CA THR A 301 9.03 15.01 11.10
C THR A 301 7.60 15.30 11.56
N PRO A 302 7.31 16.50 12.09
CA PRO A 302 5.94 16.94 12.36
C PRO A 302 5.04 16.87 11.12
N GLU A 303 5.58 17.18 9.94
CA GLU A 303 4.88 17.10 8.66
C GLU A 303 4.42 15.67 8.37
N CYS A 304 5.29 14.67 8.57
CA CYS A 304 4.93 13.25 8.44
C CYS A 304 3.78 12.86 9.38
N ALA A 305 3.83 13.32 10.63
CA ALA A 305 2.78 13.03 11.62
C ALA A 305 1.43 13.67 11.23
N VAL A 306 1.43 14.93 10.81
CA VAL A 306 0.22 15.64 10.35
C VAL A 306 -0.35 14.98 9.11
N ILE A 307 0.49 14.65 8.13
CA ILE A 307 0.07 13.96 6.90
C ILE A 307 -0.51 12.58 7.24
N SER A 308 0.12 11.80 8.11
CA SER A 308 -0.37 10.48 8.51
C SER A 308 -1.76 10.57 9.17
N GLY A 309 -1.97 11.54 10.07
CA GLY A 309 -3.28 11.78 10.67
C GLY A 309 -4.34 12.23 9.65
N ALA A 310 -3.97 13.08 8.68
CA ALA A 310 -4.86 13.50 7.59
C ALA A 310 -5.22 12.35 6.62
N VAL A 311 -4.25 11.50 6.26
CA VAL A 311 -4.45 10.30 5.43
C VAL A 311 -5.42 9.33 6.12
N ALA A 312 -5.27 9.11 7.43
CA ALA A 312 -6.21 8.28 8.18
C ALA A 312 -7.63 8.87 8.19
N ARG A 313 -7.78 10.21 8.21
CA ARG A 313 -9.09 10.88 8.06
C ARG A 313 -9.66 10.72 6.65
N LEU A 314 -8.86 10.89 5.60
CA LEU A 314 -9.28 10.70 4.21
C LEU A 314 -9.71 9.26 3.94
N ALA A 315 -8.95 8.27 4.39
CA ALA A 315 -9.31 6.86 4.25
C ALA A 315 -10.66 6.55 4.92
N ARG A 316 -10.92 7.09 6.12
CA ARG A 316 -12.23 6.99 6.78
C ARG A 316 -13.34 7.66 5.97
N TYR A 317 -13.09 8.84 5.40
CA TYR A 317 -14.03 9.53 4.52
C TYR A 317 -14.39 8.68 3.29
N TYR A 318 -13.42 7.93 2.74
CA TYR A 318 -13.63 6.98 1.64
C TYR A 318 -14.14 5.61 2.08
N ALA A 319 -14.29 5.36 3.38
CA ALA A 319 -14.58 4.04 3.95
C ALA A 319 -13.59 2.94 3.51
N LEU A 320 -12.30 3.28 3.40
CA LEU A 320 -11.23 2.35 3.03
C LEU A 320 -10.29 2.08 4.22
N PRO A 321 -9.70 0.87 4.32
CA PRO A 321 -8.57 0.64 5.20
C PRO A 321 -7.41 1.58 4.88
N SER A 322 -6.76 2.13 5.91
CA SER A 322 -5.58 2.98 5.77
C SER A 322 -4.31 2.26 6.18
N TYR A 323 -3.20 2.59 5.52
CA TYR A 323 -1.84 2.30 5.96
C TYR A 323 -1.06 3.61 6.03
N VAL A 324 -0.42 3.90 7.15
CA VAL A 324 0.37 5.13 7.34
C VAL A 324 1.74 4.79 7.91
N ALA A 325 2.70 5.67 7.72
CA ALA A 325 4.02 5.53 8.33
C ALA A 325 3.89 5.48 9.86
N GLY A 326 4.62 4.55 10.48
CA GLY A 326 4.91 4.54 11.92
C GLY A 326 6.23 5.26 12.20
N GLN A 327 6.36 5.80 13.41
CA GLN A 327 7.64 6.30 13.94
C GLN A 327 8.32 5.24 14.80
#